data_AF-A0A6L9KYV4-F1
#
_entry.id   AF-A0A6L9KYV4-F1
#
_cell.length_a   1.000
_cell.length_b   1.000
_cell.length_c   1.000
_cell.angle_alpha   90.00
_cell.angle_beta   90.00
_cell.angle_gamma   90.00
#
_symmetry.space_group_name_H-M   'P 1'
#
loop_
_entity.id
_entity.type
_entity.pdbx_description
1 polymer ?
#
loop_
_entity_poly.entity_id
_entity_poly.type
_entity_poly.pdbx_seq_one_letter_code
_entity_poly.pdbx_strand_id
1 'polypeptide(L)'
;MEFSITAQSLEKAATACLVVGITEGARFSPSAKIIDQASQRHLSRLKTQGDLPTKAGKTLLLHNLPGVAAPRVLLVGTGSAKSLTERDYRAAVRAAVLALAGGGAGTALFCLA
;
A
#
# COMPACT_ATOMS: atom_id res chain seq x y z
N MET A 1 10.49 -15.21 -9.08
CA MET A 1 9.37 -14.69 -8.26
C MET A 1 8.20 -15.60 -8.50
N GLU A 2 7.60 -16.11 -7.42
CA GLU A 2 6.38 -16.90 -7.49
C GLU A 2 5.19 -16.01 -7.12
N PHE A 3 4.05 -16.23 -7.76
CA PHE A 3 2.83 -15.46 -7.54
C PHE A 3 1.70 -16.41 -7.18
N SER A 4 0.96 -16.08 -6.12
CA SER A 4 -0.26 -16.76 -5.73
C SER A 4 -1.35 -15.73 -5.43
N ILE A 5 -2.60 -16.11 -5.66
CA ILE A 5 -3.77 -15.27 -5.37
C ILE A 5 -4.42 -15.81 -4.11
N THR A 6 -4.50 -14.99 -3.07
CA THR A 6 -5.10 -15.36 -1.79
C THR A 6 -6.06 -14.29 -1.33
N ALA A 7 -7.25 -14.70 -0.88
CA ALA A 7 -8.19 -13.81 -0.19
C ALA A 7 -7.98 -13.96 1.32
N GLN A 8 -7.31 -12.97 1.93
CA GLN A 8 -7.05 -12.94 3.37
C GLN A 8 -7.37 -11.54 3.92
N SER A 9 -7.70 -11.48 5.20
CA SER A 9 -7.88 -10.21 5.91
C SER A 9 -6.55 -9.46 5.98
N LEU A 10 -6.51 -8.23 5.45
CA LEU A 10 -5.28 -7.43 5.33
C LEU A 10 -4.59 -7.14 6.67
N GLU A 11 -5.40 -6.95 7.71
CA GLU A 11 -4.97 -6.73 9.10
C GLU A 11 -4.20 -7.93 9.70
N LYS A 12 -4.55 -9.16 9.29
CA LYS A 12 -3.99 -10.42 9.82
C LYS A 12 -3.08 -11.12 8.82
N ALA A 13 -2.74 -10.48 7.70
CA ALA A 13 -1.92 -11.07 6.67
C ALA A 13 -0.51 -11.36 7.20
N ALA A 14 -0.15 -12.64 7.27
CA ALA A 14 1.17 -13.11 7.67
C ALA A 14 2.15 -12.97 6.49
N THR A 15 2.55 -11.74 6.19
CA THR A 15 3.49 -11.42 5.11
C THR A 15 4.62 -10.53 5.61
N ALA A 16 5.80 -10.61 5.00
CA ALA A 16 6.93 -9.76 5.38
C ALA A 16 6.74 -8.30 4.95
N CYS A 17 5.94 -8.03 3.92
CA CYS A 17 5.55 -6.67 3.52
C CYS A 17 4.14 -6.63 2.90
N LEU A 18 3.27 -5.81 3.45
CA LEU A 18 1.97 -5.54 2.86
C LEU A 18 2.09 -4.34 1.90
N VAL A 19 1.64 -4.46 0.67
CA VAL A 19 1.64 -3.37 -0.31
C VAL A 19 0.22 -2.83 -0.47
N VAL A 20 0.02 -1.55 -0.22
CA VAL A 20 -1.30 -0.91 -0.23
C VAL A 20 -1.34 0.25 -1.22
N GLY A 21 -2.33 0.25 -2.12
CA GLY A 21 -2.56 1.33 -3.07
C GLY A 21 -3.21 2.55 -2.41
N ILE A 22 -2.59 3.72 -2.57
CA ILE A 22 -3.11 5.03 -2.15
C ILE A 22 -3.46 5.84 -3.39
N THR A 23 -4.72 6.26 -3.47
CA THR A 23 -5.23 7.10 -4.55
C THR A 23 -5.23 8.57 -4.16
N GLU A 24 -5.09 9.43 -5.17
CA GLU A 24 -5.29 10.86 -5.04
C GLU A 24 -6.80 11.17 -4.97
N GLY A 25 -7.22 11.75 -3.85
CA GLY A 25 -8.61 12.13 -3.61
C GLY A 25 -9.02 12.11 -2.14
N ALA A 26 -10.27 12.45 -1.86
CA ALA A 26 -10.79 12.49 -0.48
C ALA A 26 -10.91 11.09 0.16
N ARG A 27 -11.12 10.04 -0.65
CA ARG A 27 -11.40 8.67 -0.17
C ARG A 27 -10.18 7.77 -0.38
N PHE A 28 -9.84 7.01 0.66
CA PHE A 28 -8.90 5.89 0.57
C PHE A 28 -9.48 4.72 -0.23
N SER A 29 -8.61 3.91 -0.84
CA SER A 29 -8.97 2.61 -1.40
C SER A 29 -9.57 1.71 -0.31
N PRO A 30 -10.46 0.76 -0.64
CA PRO A 30 -10.94 -0.28 0.28
C PRO A 30 -9.81 -0.89 1.13
N SER A 31 -8.70 -1.30 0.50
CA SER A 31 -7.55 -1.87 1.20
C SER A 31 -6.91 -0.88 2.19
N ALA A 32 -6.72 0.38 1.78
CA ALA A 32 -6.17 1.41 2.66
C ALA A 32 -7.11 1.77 3.81
N LYS A 33 -8.44 1.73 3.63
CA LYS A 33 -9.39 1.96 4.73
C LYS A 33 -9.31 0.90 5.82
N ILE A 34 -9.23 -0.37 5.42
CA ILE A 34 -9.11 -1.50 6.36
C ILE A 34 -7.83 -1.32 7.20
N ILE A 35 -6.71 -1.01 6.53
CA ILE A 35 -5.44 -0.77 7.22
C ILE A 35 -5.45 0.50 8.07
N ASP A 36 -6.08 1.58 7.62
CA ASP A 36 -6.22 2.81 8.42
C ASP A 36 -7.05 2.56 9.69
N GLN A 37 -8.12 1.77 9.59
CA GLN A 37 -8.95 1.40 10.73
C GLN A 37 -8.18 0.51 11.71
N ALA A 38 -7.47 -0.50 11.22
CA ALA A 38 -6.61 -1.36 12.04
C ALA A 38 -5.48 -0.57 12.72
N SER A 39 -4.93 0.43 12.02
CA SER A 39 -3.83 1.28 12.49
C SER A 39 -4.24 2.54 13.24
N GLN A 40 -5.44 2.56 13.83
CA GLN A 40 -5.91 3.67 14.67
C GLN A 40 -5.88 5.04 13.95
N ARG A 41 -6.25 5.04 12.66
CA ARG A 41 -6.28 6.21 11.77
C ARG A 41 -4.90 6.82 11.48
N HIS A 42 -3.85 6.00 11.45
CA HIS A 42 -2.50 6.48 11.18
C HIS A 42 -2.33 7.02 9.75
N LEU A 43 -2.90 6.35 8.74
CA LEU A 43 -2.85 6.82 7.35
C LEU A 43 -3.65 8.11 7.18
N SER A 44 -4.78 8.25 7.89
CA SER A 44 -5.53 9.51 7.95
C SER A 44 -4.70 10.66 8.50
N ARG A 45 -3.87 10.44 9.53
CA ARG A 45 -2.96 11.46 10.07
C ARG A 45 -1.89 11.87 9.04
N LEU A 46 -1.25 10.88 8.41
CA LEU A 46 -0.27 11.12 7.33
C LEU A 46 -0.89 11.89 6.16
N LYS A 47 -2.18 11.63 5.87
CA LYS A 47 -2.93 12.38 4.86
C LYS A 47 -3.08 13.85 5.22
N THR A 48 -3.45 14.13 6.47
CA THR A 48 -3.58 15.51 6.98
C THR A 48 -2.23 16.23 6.99
N GLN A 49 -1.13 15.51 7.23
CA GLN A 49 0.23 16.04 7.17
C GLN A 49 0.75 16.25 5.74
N GLY A 50 0.14 15.59 4.76
CA GLY A 50 0.55 15.69 3.35
C GLY A 50 1.67 14.71 2.94
N ASP A 51 2.06 13.79 3.83
CA ASP A 51 3.16 12.86 3.62
C ASP A 51 2.76 11.56 2.90
N LEU A 52 1.51 11.46 2.41
CA LEU A 52 1.06 10.28 1.69
C LEU A 52 1.53 10.27 0.22
N PRO A 53 2.00 9.11 -0.29
CA PRO A 53 2.31 8.96 -1.71
C PRO A 53 1.00 8.84 -2.50
N THR A 54 0.47 9.95 -3.02
CA THR A 54 -0.76 9.95 -3.84
C THR A 54 -0.49 9.80 -5.34
N LYS A 55 0.66 10.31 -5.81
CA LYS A 55 1.04 10.29 -7.23
C LYS A 55 1.48 8.91 -7.69
N ALA A 56 1.12 8.55 -8.94
CA ALA A 56 1.53 7.30 -9.57
C ALA A 56 3.06 7.08 -9.48
N GLY A 57 3.47 5.94 -8.92
CA GLY A 57 4.88 5.56 -8.81
C GLY A 57 5.63 6.16 -7.62
N LYS A 58 4.98 6.97 -6.77
CA LYS A 58 5.52 7.32 -5.44
C LYS A 58 5.26 6.18 -4.47
N THR A 59 6.19 5.95 -3.56
CA THR A 59 6.07 4.92 -2.53
C THR A 59 6.51 5.46 -1.19
N LEU A 60 5.93 4.94 -0.11
CA LEU A 60 6.31 5.22 1.27
C LEU A 60 6.31 3.91 2.05
N LEU A 61 7.46 3.55 2.61
CA LEU A 61 7.59 2.37 3.45
C LEU A 61 7.38 2.75 4.91
N LEU A 62 6.38 2.14 5.54
CA LEU A 62 6.08 2.27 6.95
C LEU A 62 6.49 0.99 7.68
N HIS A 63 7.07 1.14 8.86
CA HIS A 63 7.51 0.04 9.71
C HIS A 63 6.62 -0.04 10.95
N ASN A 64 6.27 -1.26 11.35
CA ASN A 64 5.55 -1.56 12.59
C ASN A 64 4.31 -0.69 12.80
N LEU A 65 3.40 -0.70 11.82
CA LEU A 65 2.10 -0.05 11.99
C LEU A 65 1.32 -0.77 13.11
N PRO A 66 0.79 -0.04 14.09
CA PRO A 66 -0.02 -0.64 15.15
C PRO A 66 -1.23 -1.36 14.53
N GLY A 67 -1.60 -2.52 15.06
CA GLY A 67 -2.77 -3.27 14.61
C GLY A 67 -2.64 -4.00 13.26
N VAL A 68 -1.50 -3.90 12.58
CA VAL A 68 -1.21 -4.65 11.35
C VAL A 68 -0.18 -5.74 11.67
N ALA A 69 -0.49 -6.99 11.33
CA ALA A 69 0.40 -8.13 11.59
C ALA A 69 1.70 -8.09 10.76
N ALA A 70 1.64 -7.50 9.56
CA ALA A 70 2.81 -7.33 8.71
C ALA A 70 3.79 -6.30 9.31
N PRO A 71 5.09 -6.63 9.46
CA PRO A 71 6.08 -5.74 10.06
C PRO A 71 6.39 -4.51 9.18
N ARG A 72 6.05 -4.59 7.89
CA ARG A 72 6.27 -3.52 6.91
C ARG A 72 5.02 -3.33 6.08
N VAL A 73 4.66 -2.07 5.85
CA VAL A 73 3.58 -1.69 4.95
C VAL A 73 4.12 -0.68 3.95
N LEU A 74 4.12 -1.06 2.68
CA LEU A 74 4.51 -0.21 1.58
C LEU A 74 3.25 0.45 1.00
N LEU A 75 3.14 1.76 1.16
CA LEU A 75 2.13 2.57 0.49
C LEU A 75 2.61 2.90 -0.92
N VAL A 76 1.74 2.76 -1.90
CA VAL A 76 2.05 3.01 -3.31
C VAL A 76 1.01 3.95 -3.88
N GLY A 77 1.45 5.10 -4.38
CA GLY A 77 0.61 6.02 -5.08
C GLY A 77 0.18 5.44 -6.42
N THR A 78 -1.13 5.33 -6.63
CA THR A 78 -1.74 4.88 -7.88
C THR A 78 -2.24 6.06 -8.74
N GLY A 79 -2.21 7.29 -8.21
CA GLY A 79 -2.72 8.48 -8.87
C GLY A 79 -4.21 8.69 -8.63
N SER A 80 -4.84 9.49 -9.48
CA SER A 80 -6.26 9.85 -9.37
C SER A 80 -7.16 8.64 -9.60
N ALA A 81 -8.04 8.38 -8.63
CA ALA A 81 -9.01 7.28 -8.71
C ALA A 81 -9.98 7.40 -9.90
N LYS A 82 -10.21 8.63 -10.40
CA LYS A 82 -11.11 8.88 -11.55
C LYS A 82 -10.42 8.70 -12.90
N SER A 83 -9.09 8.79 -12.94
CA SER A 83 -8.31 8.78 -14.17
C SER A 83 -7.16 7.77 -14.08
N LEU A 84 -7.40 6.65 -13.40
CA LEU A 84 -6.42 5.58 -13.29
C LEU A 84 -6.22 4.98 -14.69
N THR A 85 -5.07 5.25 -15.30
CA THR A 85 -4.72 4.64 -16.58
C THR A 85 -3.92 3.35 -16.39
N GLU A 86 -3.88 2.51 -17.41
CA GLU A 86 -3.01 1.33 -17.41
C GLU A 86 -1.54 1.70 -17.16
N ARG A 87 -1.10 2.85 -17.69
CA ARG A 87 0.25 3.38 -17.47
C ARG A 87 0.51 3.66 -15.99
N ASP A 88 -0.46 4.29 -15.30
CA ASP A 88 -0.35 4.61 -13.88
C ASP A 88 -0.34 3.35 -13.01
N TYR A 89 -1.20 2.39 -13.35
CA TYR A 89 -1.24 1.10 -12.65
C TYR A 89 0.07 0.32 -12.83
N ARG A 90 0.59 0.24 -14.07
CA ARG A 90 1.90 -0.37 -14.34
C ARG A 90 3.02 0.35 -13.60
N ALA A 91 2.98 1.68 -13.53
CA ALA A 91 3.96 2.48 -12.79
C ALA A 91 3.92 2.21 -11.28
N ALA A 92 2.72 2.12 -10.70
CA ALA A 92 2.53 1.76 -9.29
C ALA A 92 3.08 0.36 -8.98
N VAL A 93 2.74 -0.65 -9.77
CA VAL A 93 3.26 -2.01 -9.61
C VAL A 93 4.78 -2.04 -9.73
N ARG A 94 5.36 -1.35 -10.73
CA ARG A 94 6.82 -1.25 -10.89
C ARG A 94 7.48 -0.63 -9.67
N ALA A 95 6.94 0.49 -9.19
CA ALA A 95 7.48 1.18 -8.03
C ALA A 95 7.41 0.32 -6.75
N ALA A 96 6.33 -0.44 -6.60
CA ALA A 96 6.18 -1.39 -5.51
C ALA A 96 7.26 -2.49 -5.54
N VAL A 97 7.45 -3.12 -6.70
CA VAL A 97 8.46 -4.16 -6.89
C VAL A 97 9.88 -3.64 -6.65
N LEU A 98 10.19 -2.43 -7.15
CA LEU A 98 11.50 -1.79 -6.93
C LEU A 98 11.74 -1.48 -5.44
N ALA A 99 10.74 -0.97 -4.73
CA ALA A 99 10.85 -0.69 -3.30
C ALA A 99 11.03 -1.99 -2.48
N LEU A 100 10.35 -3.07 -2.85
CA LEU A 100 10.52 -4.39 -2.23
C LEU A 100 11.90 -4.99 -2.49
N ALA A 101 12.43 -4.84 -3.70
CA ALA A 101 13.77 -5.33 -4.05
C ALA A 101 14.86 -4.68 -3.19
N GLY A 102 14.69 -3.42 -2.80
CA GLY A 102 15.59 -2.74 -1.86
C GLY A 102 15.31 -3.04 -0.38
N GLY A 103 14.12 -3.55 -0.04
CA GLY A 103 13.61 -3.66 1.34
C GLY A 103 13.81 -5.00 2.04
N GLY A 104 14.43 -5.99 1.39
CA GLY A 104 14.75 -7.29 2.00
C GLY A 104 13.53 -8.12 2.43
N ALA A 105 12.34 -7.87 1.87
CA ALA A 105 11.14 -8.63 2.17
C ALA A 105 11.12 -9.95 1.37
N GLY A 106 11.08 -11.09 2.05
CA GLY A 106 11.01 -12.41 1.40
C GLY A 106 9.63 -12.75 0.83
N THR A 107 8.57 -12.17 1.37
CA THR A 107 7.18 -12.30 0.88
C THR A 107 6.49 -10.94 0.90
N ALA A 108 5.61 -10.70 -0.07
CA ALA A 108 4.81 -9.48 -0.12
C ALA A 108 3.39 -9.77 -0.63
N LEU A 109 2.40 -9.13 -0.01
CA LEU A 109 1.00 -9.21 -0.42
C LEU A 109 0.58 -7.89 -1.09
N PHE A 110 0.11 -7.95 -2.34
CA PHE A 110 -0.24 -6.79 -3.14
C PHE A 110 -1.74 -6.47 -3.07
N CYS A 111 -2.07 -5.29 -2.54
CA CYS A 111 -3.43 -4.80 -2.34
C CYS A 111 -3.57 -3.38 -2.89
N LEU A 112 -3.51 -3.27 -4.22
CA LEU A 112 -3.54 -1.99 -4.95
C LEU A 112 -4.96 -1.46 -5.22
N ALA A 113 -6.00 -2.24 -4.90
CA ALA A 113 -7.42 -1.93 -5.13
C ALA A 113 -8.21 -1.87 -3.82
#